data_AF-A0AA39Z1T8-F1
#
_entry.id   AF-A0AA39Z1T8-F1
#
_cell.length_a   1.000
_cell.length_b   1.000
_cell.length_c   1.000
_cell.angle_alpha   90.00
_cell.angle_beta   90.00
_cell.angle_gamma   90.00
#
_symmetry.space_group_name_H-M   'P 1'
#
loop_
_entity.id
_entity.type
_entity.pdbx_description
1 polymer ?
#
loop_
_entity_poly.entity_id
_entity_poly.type
_entity_poly.pdbx_seq_one_letter_code
_entity_poly.pdbx_strand_id
1 'polypeptide(L)'
;MAAPAYVRAPFGALKRVKISPSTAVPCQRLYNTTLEAFRLSNIDVEETAKKRGIPMPPTEEVRDMTDATKEALKELRQPRNVEAIFKRPLRRPAQYGIPVCDLQLRTFSVRNMEFFADFAMRAAYYLGLPAKGPIPLPRKIERWTVPRANFVFKKSQENFERITLRRLIQIQDGDPETVKLWLAFLQKHQYHGVGMKANIFDFEKLDVGKAMDEQAQKEKELVDETWKGFGRRKDAPEQPDELLEIINAEPVRKAGTDMPMGRTAWDK
;
A
#
# COMPACT_ATOMS: atom_id res chain seq x y z
N MET A 1 -36.18 -27.27 -8.29
CA MET A 1 -35.68 -28.28 -7.31
C MET A 1 -34.25 -28.60 -7.66
N ALA A 2 -33.28 -28.20 -6.84
CA ALA A 2 -31.86 -28.51 -7.05
C ALA A 2 -31.37 -29.40 -5.90
N ALA A 3 -30.66 -30.48 -6.24
CA ALA A 3 -30.23 -31.49 -5.28
C ALA A 3 -29.06 -30.99 -4.39
N PRO A 4 -28.97 -31.42 -3.12
CA PRO A 4 -27.88 -31.04 -2.24
C PRO A 4 -26.55 -31.71 -2.66
N ALA A 5 -25.48 -30.92 -2.73
CA ALA A 5 -24.12 -31.43 -2.90
C ALA A 5 -23.53 -31.83 -1.55
N TYR A 6 -23.02 -33.06 -1.44
CA TYR A 6 -22.32 -33.57 -0.27
C TYR A 6 -20.83 -33.64 -0.56
N VAL A 7 -20.01 -32.90 0.20
CA VAL A 7 -18.54 -33.03 0.17
C VAL A 7 -18.14 -34.03 1.26
N ARG A 8 -17.45 -35.12 0.88
CA ARG A 8 -16.81 -36.04 1.82
C ARG A 8 -15.47 -35.45 2.28
N ALA A 9 -15.36 -35.14 3.57
CA ALA A 9 -14.06 -34.93 4.21
C ALA A 9 -13.40 -36.31 4.50
N PRO A 10 -12.09 -36.48 4.31
CA PRO A 10 -11.41 -37.78 4.45
C PRO A 10 -11.06 -38.16 5.90
N PHE A 11 -11.48 -37.41 6.92
CA PHE A 11 -11.19 -37.75 8.32
C PHE A 11 -12.47 -38.10 9.10
N GLY A 12 -12.47 -39.32 9.65
CA GLY A 12 -13.59 -39.92 10.36
C GLY A 12 -13.85 -39.29 11.72
N ALA A 13 -15.13 -39.34 12.09
CA ALA A 13 -15.75 -38.90 13.35
C ALA A 13 -15.84 -37.38 13.58
N LEU A 14 -16.96 -36.77 13.12
CA LEU A 14 -17.97 -36.09 13.94
C LEU A 14 -19.06 -35.44 13.06
N LYS A 15 -20.27 -35.38 13.61
CA LYS A 15 -21.60 -34.96 13.08
C LYS A 15 -21.63 -34.22 11.73
N ARG A 16 -22.40 -34.80 10.79
CA ARG A 16 -22.81 -34.23 9.49
C ARG A 16 -23.52 -32.87 9.69
N VAL A 17 -22.81 -31.76 9.52
CA VAL A 17 -23.42 -30.41 9.48
C VAL A 17 -24.15 -30.26 8.15
N LYS A 18 -25.48 -30.11 8.19
CA LYS A 18 -26.26 -29.69 7.02
C LYS A 18 -25.97 -28.20 6.79
N ILE A 19 -25.04 -27.91 5.88
CA ILE A 19 -24.87 -26.57 5.33
C ILE A 19 -25.86 -26.49 4.16
N SER A 20 -27.04 -25.92 4.38
CA SER A 20 -27.84 -25.44 3.25
C SER A 20 -27.04 -24.34 2.57
N PRO A 21 -26.84 -24.36 1.23
CA PRO A 21 -26.33 -23.18 0.57
C PRO A 21 -27.28 -22.02 0.91
N SER A 22 -26.75 -20.86 1.30
CA SER A 22 -27.61 -19.67 1.37
C SER A 22 -28.24 -19.53 -0.01
N THR A 23 -29.56 -19.39 -0.05
CA THR A 23 -30.31 -19.05 -1.27
C THR A 23 -29.45 -18.13 -2.12
N ALA A 24 -29.22 -18.47 -3.39
CA ALA A 24 -28.39 -17.65 -4.27
C ALA A 24 -29.02 -16.27 -4.35
N VAL A 25 -28.55 -15.35 -3.50
CA VAL A 25 -28.94 -13.96 -3.56
C VAL A 25 -28.22 -13.43 -4.79
N PRO A 26 -28.92 -12.86 -5.79
CA PRO A 26 -28.24 -12.18 -6.89
C PRO A 26 -27.27 -11.18 -6.27
N CYS A 27 -26.05 -11.09 -6.83
CA CYS A 27 -24.94 -10.31 -6.29
C CYS A 27 -25.37 -8.85 -6.00
N GLN A 28 -25.85 -8.57 -4.78
CA GLN A 28 -26.33 -7.25 -4.33
C GLN A 28 -25.21 -6.21 -4.35
N ARG A 29 -23.95 -6.65 -4.32
CA ARG A 29 -22.78 -5.77 -4.31
C ARG A 29 -22.62 -4.95 -5.59
N LEU A 30 -22.99 -5.50 -6.75
CA LEU A 30 -23.00 -4.77 -8.04
C LEU A 30 -24.25 -3.87 -8.19
N TYR A 31 -25.33 -4.22 -7.50
CA TYR A 31 -26.60 -3.49 -7.51
C TYR A 31 -26.52 -2.22 -6.64
N ASN A 32 -25.85 -2.29 -5.48
CA ASN A 32 -25.73 -1.15 -4.57
C ASN A 32 -24.79 -0.06 -5.13
N THR A 33 -23.68 -0.44 -5.76
CA THR A 33 -22.75 0.53 -6.39
C THR A 33 -23.36 1.26 -7.57
N THR A 34 -24.26 0.61 -8.32
CA THR A 34 -24.94 1.25 -9.46
C THR A 34 -26.06 2.18 -8.97
N LEU A 35 -26.84 1.78 -7.97
CA LEU A 35 -27.88 2.62 -7.36
C LEU A 35 -27.32 3.86 -6.64
N GLU A 36 -26.19 3.74 -5.93
CA GLU A 36 -25.50 4.90 -5.32
C GLU A 36 -24.99 5.89 -6.38
N ALA A 37 -24.49 5.41 -7.53
CA ALA A 37 -24.07 6.26 -8.64
C ALA A 37 -25.24 7.03 -9.27
N PHE A 38 -26.45 6.45 -9.34
CA PHE A 38 -27.66 7.14 -9.81
C PHE A 38 -28.21 8.15 -8.78
N ARG A 39 -28.10 7.87 -7.48
CA ARG A 39 -28.43 8.85 -6.43
C ARG A 39 -27.49 10.06 -6.47
N LEU A 40 -26.20 9.84 -6.71
CA LEU A 40 -25.22 10.93 -6.90
C LEU A 40 -25.51 11.79 -8.15
N SER A 41 -26.23 11.26 -9.14
CA SER A 41 -26.72 12.00 -10.31
C SER A 41 -28.15 12.55 -10.13
N ASN A 42 -28.68 12.58 -8.90
CA ASN A 42 -30.03 13.04 -8.54
C ASN A 42 -31.17 12.29 -9.26
N ILE A 43 -30.94 11.04 -9.66
CA ILE A 43 -31.96 10.18 -10.25
C ILE A 43 -32.40 9.15 -9.20
N ASP A 44 -33.60 9.33 -8.65
CA ASP A 44 -34.20 8.37 -7.74
C ASP A 44 -34.75 7.16 -8.52
N VAL A 45 -33.88 6.16 -8.66
CA VAL A 45 -34.15 4.90 -9.38
C VAL A 45 -35.36 4.17 -8.77
N GLU A 46 -35.55 4.26 -7.46
CA GLU A 46 -36.67 3.63 -6.75
C GLU A 46 -38.01 4.28 -7.10
N GLU A 47 -38.07 5.60 -7.16
CA GLU A 47 -39.30 6.32 -7.54
C GLU A 47 -39.63 6.14 -9.01
N THR A 48 -38.62 6.18 -9.88
CA THR A 48 -38.79 6.00 -11.31
C THR A 48 -39.19 4.57 -11.67
N ALA A 49 -38.67 3.55 -10.96
CA ALA A 49 -39.09 2.17 -11.11
C ALA A 49 -40.55 1.95 -10.67
N LYS A 50 -40.98 2.57 -9.54
CA LYS A 50 -42.37 2.57 -9.08
C LYS A 50 -43.32 3.20 -10.11
N LYS A 51 -42.94 4.37 -10.66
CA LYS A 51 -43.72 5.06 -11.72
C LYS A 51 -43.84 4.24 -13.00
N ARG A 52 -42.84 3.42 -13.32
CA ARG A 52 -42.80 2.57 -14.52
C ARG A 52 -43.32 1.15 -14.30
N GLY A 53 -43.75 0.80 -13.09
CA GLY A 53 -44.23 -0.55 -12.76
C GLY A 53 -43.18 -1.64 -12.92
N ILE A 54 -41.89 -1.31 -12.86
CA ILE A 54 -40.80 -2.28 -12.98
C ILE A 54 -40.60 -2.92 -11.60
N PRO A 55 -40.77 -4.25 -11.44
CA PRO A 55 -40.53 -4.91 -10.17
C PRO A 55 -39.03 -4.91 -9.87
N MET A 56 -38.62 -4.08 -8.91
CA MET A 56 -37.26 -4.11 -8.38
C MET A 56 -37.07 -5.36 -7.52
N PRO A 57 -35.85 -5.94 -7.47
CA PRO A 57 -35.58 -7.01 -6.52
C PRO A 57 -35.98 -6.55 -5.12
N PRO A 58 -36.60 -7.43 -4.30
CA PRO A 58 -36.98 -7.05 -2.95
C PRO A 58 -35.72 -6.58 -2.23
N THR A 59 -35.71 -5.28 -1.91
CA THR A 59 -34.77 -4.72 -0.95
C THR A 59 -35.28 -5.24 0.38
N GLU A 60 -35.03 -6.52 0.68
CA GLU A 60 -35.13 -6.96 2.06
C GLU A 60 -34.12 -6.09 2.80
N GLU A 61 -34.63 -5.06 3.48
CA GLU A 61 -33.94 -4.43 4.59
C GLU A 61 -33.33 -5.59 5.36
N VAL A 62 -31.99 -5.61 5.45
CA VAL A 62 -31.29 -6.64 6.23
C VAL A 62 -32.01 -6.67 7.57
N ARG A 63 -32.76 -7.75 7.85
CA ARG A 63 -33.63 -7.78 9.04
C ARG A 63 -32.79 -7.32 10.21
N ASP A 64 -33.18 -6.20 10.84
CA ASP A 64 -32.45 -5.70 11.99
C ASP A 64 -32.32 -6.86 12.95
N MET A 65 -31.07 -7.24 13.24
CA MET A 65 -30.78 -8.40 14.09
C MET A 65 -31.58 -8.23 15.37
N THR A 66 -32.35 -9.25 15.78
CA THR A 66 -33.15 -9.15 17.01
C THR A 66 -32.23 -8.80 18.18
N ASP A 67 -32.70 -8.02 19.15
CA ASP A 67 -31.84 -7.52 20.22
C ASP A 67 -31.20 -8.66 21.04
N ALA A 68 -31.92 -9.78 21.20
CA ALA A 68 -31.37 -11.03 21.74
C ALA A 68 -30.20 -11.59 20.92
N THR A 69 -30.26 -11.49 19.59
CA THR A 69 -29.14 -11.92 18.72
C THR A 69 -27.98 -10.93 18.78
N LYS A 70 -28.24 -9.62 18.96
CA LYS A 70 -27.20 -8.61 19.18
C LYS A 70 -26.49 -8.83 20.51
N GLU A 71 -27.22 -9.20 21.57
CA GLU A 71 -26.67 -9.54 22.88
C GLU A 71 -25.82 -10.81 22.82
N ALA A 72 -26.33 -11.88 22.20
CA ALA A 72 -25.55 -13.10 21.95
C ALA A 72 -24.28 -12.82 21.11
N LEU A 73 -24.36 -11.94 20.10
CA LEU A 73 -23.18 -11.51 19.31
C LEU A 73 -22.19 -10.67 20.12
N LYS A 74 -22.64 -9.88 21.10
CA LYS A 74 -21.77 -9.13 22.01
C LYS A 74 -21.03 -10.04 22.99
N GLU A 75 -21.66 -11.14 23.41
CA GLU A 75 -21.03 -12.16 24.26
C GLU A 75 -19.97 -12.98 23.50
N LEU A 76 -20.12 -13.11 22.18
CA LEU A 76 -19.14 -13.79 21.34
C LEU A 76 -17.83 -12.99 21.21
N ARG A 77 -16.71 -13.68 21.42
CA ARG A 77 -15.39 -13.09 21.23
C ARG A 77 -15.19 -12.71 19.76
N GLN A 78 -14.83 -11.44 19.53
CA GLN A 78 -14.45 -10.97 18.20
C GLN A 78 -13.20 -11.71 17.67
N PRO A 79 -13.07 -11.90 16.35
CA PRO A 79 -11.88 -12.54 15.80
C PRO A 79 -10.65 -11.67 16.07
N ARG A 80 -9.50 -12.32 16.28
CA ARG A 80 -8.27 -11.65 16.76
C ARG A 80 -7.78 -10.54 15.84
N ASN A 81 -8.03 -10.64 14.54
CA ASN A 81 -7.68 -9.60 13.56
C ASN A 81 -8.49 -8.30 13.80
N VAL A 82 -9.79 -8.41 14.06
CA VAL A 82 -10.66 -7.28 14.38
C VAL A 82 -10.24 -6.67 15.72
N GLU A 83 -10.01 -7.49 16.75
CA GLU A 83 -9.50 -6.99 18.02
C GLU A 83 -8.15 -6.26 17.88
N ALA A 84 -7.25 -6.78 17.03
CA ALA A 84 -5.91 -6.21 16.86
C ALA A 84 -5.95 -4.81 16.25
N ILE A 85 -6.93 -4.49 15.39
CA ILE A 85 -7.08 -3.16 14.77
C ILE A 85 -7.29 -2.09 15.84
N PHE A 86 -8.14 -2.36 16.83
CA PHE A 86 -8.45 -1.43 17.92
C PHE A 86 -7.37 -1.37 19.01
N LYS A 87 -6.38 -2.26 18.96
CA LYS A 87 -5.25 -2.31 19.89
C LYS A 87 -4.01 -1.67 19.25
N ARG A 88 -3.02 -1.37 20.10
CA ARG A 88 -1.68 -0.95 19.66
C ARG A 88 -1.03 -2.05 18.79
N PRO A 89 -0.16 -1.69 17.83
CA PRO A 89 0.46 -2.67 16.95
C PRO A 89 1.33 -3.62 17.77
N LEU A 90 1.10 -4.91 17.58
CA LEU A 90 1.89 -5.96 18.21
C LEU A 90 3.31 -5.94 17.64
N ARG A 91 4.29 -6.34 18.46
CA ARG A 91 5.71 -6.38 18.09
C ARG A 91 6.29 -7.75 18.40
N ARG A 92 7.17 -8.25 17.53
CA ARG A 92 7.94 -9.47 17.77
C ARG A 92 9.24 -9.10 18.49
N PRO A 93 9.72 -9.92 19.47
CA PRO A 93 11.05 -9.74 20.03
C PRO A 93 12.12 -10.13 19.01
N ALA A 94 13.23 -9.39 18.99
CA ALA A 94 14.43 -9.75 18.22
C ALA A 94 15.30 -10.73 19.03
N GLN A 95 15.97 -11.66 18.34
CA GLN A 95 16.79 -12.69 18.99
C GLN A 95 18.25 -12.23 19.13
N TYR A 96 18.82 -11.66 18.07
CA TYR A 96 20.20 -11.18 17.99
C TYR A 96 20.25 -9.64 17.99
N GLY A 97 19.21 -8.99 17.49
CA GLY A 97 19.08 -7.53 17.48
C GLY A 97 19.91 -6.83 16.40
N ILE A 98 20.31 -7.56 15.35
CA ILE A 98 21.10 -7.05 14.23
C ILE A 98 20.17 -6.28 13.29
N PRO A 99 20.48 -5.01 12.95
CA PRO A 99 19.64 -4.23 12.04
C PRO A 99 19.82 -4.70 10.58
N VAL A 100 18.70 -4.99 9.92
CA VAL A 100 18.68 -5.43 8.50
C VAL A 100 18.07 -4.36 7.61
N CYS A 101 17.10 -3.59 8.11
CA CYS A 101 16.48 -2.53 7.32
C CYS A 101 16.12 -1.32 8.17
N ASP A 102 16.50 -0.15 7.69
CA ASP A 102 16.16 1.14 8.26
C ASP A 102 15.22 1.89 7.30
N LEU A 103 13.93 1.93 7.64
CA LEU A 103 12.92 2.67 6.91
C LEU A 103 12.71 4.06 7.53
N GLN A 104 13.15 5.09 6.83
CA GLN A 104 12.93 6.48 7.19
C GLN A 104 11.71 7.06 6.45
N LEU A 105 10.71 7.45 7.23
CA LEU A 105 9.53 8.17 6.76
C LEU A 105 9.75 9.68 6.85
N ARG A 106 9.31 10.43 5.84
CA ARG A 106 9.40 11.90 5.76
C ARG A 106 8.06 12.48 5.33
N THR A 107 7.57 13.48 6.05
CA THR A 107 6.27 14.11 5.78
C THR A 107 6.24 15.52 6.36
N PHE A 108 5.36 16.38 5.85
CA PHE A 108 5.08 17.70 6.41
C PHE A 108 3.91 17.69 7.42
N SER A 109 3.16 16.59 7.51
CA SER A 109 2.00 16.40 8.41
C SER A 109 2.24 15.28 9.43
N VAL A 110 1.79 15.48 10.66
CA VAL A 110 1.92 14.49 11.75
C VAL A 110 0.95 13.32 11.54
N ARG A 111 -0.32 13.61 11.22
CA ARG A 111 -1.41 12.62 11.17
C ARG A 111 -1.14 11.50 10.17
N ASN A 112 -0.76 11.87 8.95
CA ASN A 112 -0.47 10.92 7.87
C ASN A 112 0.75 10.05 8.22
N MET A 113 1.77 10.66 8.82
CA MET A 113 2.99 9.98 9.23
C MET A 113 2.75 8.96 10.34
N GLU A 114 1.97 9.30 11.36
CA GLU A 114 1.65 8.39 12.47
C GLU A 114 0.75 7.24 12.02
N PHE A 115 -0.26 7.54 11.19
CA PHE A 115 -1.12 6.51 10.60
C PHE A 115 -0.32 5.50 9.77
N PHE A 116 0.54 5.99 8.86
CA PHE A 116 1.32 5.11 8.00
C PHE A 116 2.39 4.34 8.78
N ALA A 117 2.99 4.94 9.81
CA ALA A 117 3.92 4.25 10.70
C ALA A 117 3.23 3.10 11.45
N ASP A 118 2.01 3.30 11.97
CA ASP A 118 1.24 2.24 12.61
C ASP A 118 0.91 1.10 11.62
N PHE A 119 0.46 1.46 10.42
CA PHE A 119 0.21 0.51 9.34
C PHE A 119 1.45 -0.34 9.01
N ALA A 120 2.62 0.29 8.88
CA ALA A 120 3.87 -0.40 8.59
C ALA A 120 4.29 -1.38 9.70
N MET A 121 4.11 -0.99 10.97
CA MET A 121 4.36 -1.85 12.13
C MET A 121 3.44 -3.08 12.15
N ARG A 122 2.16 -2.92 11.80
CA ARG A 122 1.21 -4.04 11.71
C ARG A 122 1.60 -5.02 10.61
N ALA A 123 2.00 -4.51 9.44
CA ALA A 123 2.46 -5.35 8.33
C ALA A 123 3.70 -6.17 8.72
N ALA A 124 4.67 -5.55 9.39
CA ALA A 124 5.88 -6.23 9.86
C ALA A 124 5.55 -7.39 10.84
N TYR A 125 4.60 -7.18 11.76
CA TYR A 125 4.19 -8.22 12.71
C TYR A 125 3.64 -9.48 12.06
N TYR A 126 2.85 -9.34 10.99
CA TYR A 126 2.28 -10.47 10.25
C TYR A 126 3.32 -11.22 9.42
N LEU A 127 4.33 -10.50 8.90
CA LEU A 127 5.48 -11.09 8.20
C LEU A 127 6.51 -11.70 9.16
N GLY A 128 6.29 -11.62 10.48
CA GLY A 128 7.22 -12.17 11.48
C GLY A 128 8.46 -11.32 11.73
N LEU A 129 8.53 -10.10 11.17
CA LEU A 129 9.68 -9.21 11.29
C LEU A 129 9.66 -8.48 12.64
N PRO A 130 10.72 -8.54 13.47
CA PRO A 130 10.80 -7.79 14.71
C PRO A 130 11.16 -6.33 14.42
N ALA A 131 10.12 -5.51 14.29
CA ALA A 131 10.24 -4.08 14.08
C ALA A 131 10.36 -3.31 15.40
N LYS A 132 11.38 -2.45 15.50
CA LYS A 132 11.45 -1.36 16.47
C LYS A 132 10.64 -0.18 15.95
N GLY A 133 9.77 0.33 16.83
CA GLY A 133 8.70 1.28 16.53
C GLY A 133 9.16 2.59 15.90
N PRO A 134 8.23 3.47 15.51
CA PRO A 134 8.56 4.72 14.85
C PRO A 134 9.33 5.65 15.81
N ILE A 135 10.65 5.62 15.70
CA ILE A 135 11.55 6.47 16.47
C ILE A 135 11.44 7.90 15.91
N PRO A 136 11.07 8.90 16.74
CA PRO A 136 11.03 10.29 16.31
C PRO A 136 12.45 10.81 16.08
N LEU A 137 12.80 10.99 14.81
CA LEU A 137 14.02 11.69 14.45
C LEU A 137 13.82 13.21 14.55
N PRO A 138 14.88 13.99 14.78
CA PRO A 138 14.81 15.44 14.76
C PRO A 138 14.21 15.97 13.45
N ARG A 139 13.22 16.85 13.59
CA ARG A 139 12.58 17.55 12.47
C ARG A 139 13.56 18.52 11.83
N LYS A 140 13.52 18.63 10.50
CA LYS A 140 14.25 19.67 9.77
C LYS A 140 13.33 20.88 9.61
N ILE A 141 13.83 22.07 9.91
CA ILE A 141 13.08 23.32 9.77
C ILE A 141 13.84 24.20 8.78
N GLU A 142 13.25 24.43 7.62
CA GLU A 142 13.78 25.35 6.60
C GLU A 142 12.99 26.65 6.70
N ARG A 143 13.67 27.79 6.76
CA ARG A 143 13.03 29.11 6.93
C ARG A 143 13.41 30.03 5.79
N TRP A 144 12.44 30.78 5.29
CA TRP A 144 12.67 31.82 4.29
C TRP A 144 11.87 33.07 4.64
N THR A 145 12.43 34.22 4.30
CA THR A 145 11.84 35.53 4.58
C THR A 145 11.55 36.22 3.26
N VAL A 146 10.29 36.56 3.01
CA VAL A 146 9.86 37.13 1.73
C VAL A 146 9.17 38.47 1.98
N PRO A 147 9.41 39.51 1.16
CA PRO A 147 8.62 40.74 1.21
C PRO A 147 7.13 40.44 1.01
N ARG A 148 6.25 41.07 1.80
CA ARG A 148 4.80 40.85 1.67
C ARG A 148 4.23 41.42 0.38
N ALA A 149 4.81 42.52 -0.12
CA ALA A 149 4.41 43.16 -1.36
C ALA A 149 5.40 42.84 -2.48
N ASN A 150 4.91 42.83 -3.73
CA ASN A 150 5.73 42.54 -4.91
C ASN A 150 6.76 43.65 -5.21
N PHE A 151 6.54 44.90 -4.78
CA PHE A 151 7.42 46.04 -5.10
C PHE A 151 7.50 47.07 -3.95
N VAL A 152 8.63 47.81 -3.88
CA VAL A 152 9.01 48.90 -2.95
C VAL A 152 9.07 48.55 -1.44
N PHE A 153 8.09 47.84 -0.87
CA PHE A 153 7.91 47.74 0.58
C PHE A 153 8.82 46.69 1.28
N LYS A 154 10.15 46.84 1.20
CA LYS A 154 11.14 45.90 1.78
C LYS A 154 11.12 45.80 3.32
N LYS A 155 10.68 46.84 4.03
CA LYS A 155 10.56 46.85 5.50
C LYS A 155 9.43 45.93 6.01
N SER A 156 8.47 45.58 5.14
CA SER A 156 7.38 44.66 5.45
C SER A 156 7.70 43.26 4.92
N GLN A 157 8.18 42.38 5.80
CA GLN A 157 8.56 41.01 5.48
C GLN A 157 7.70 40.00 6.24
N GLU A 158 7.65 38.78 5.72
CA GLU A 158 6.98 37.63 6.33
C GLU A 158 7.94 36.44 6.38
N ASN A 159 7.92 35.75 7.52
CA ASN A 159 8.73 34.55 7.74
C ASN A 159 7.85 33.34 7.44
N PHE A 160 8.33 32.48 6.56
CA PHE A 160 7.72 31.19 6.28
C PHE A 160 8.66 30.08 6.73
N GLU A 161 8.08 28.94 7.06
CA GLU A 161 8.85 27.75 7.38
C GLU A 161 8.25 26.48 6.76
N ARG A 162 9.14 25.56 6.43
CA ARG A 162 8.80 24.19 6.05
C ARG A 162 9.42 23.22 7.04
N ILE A 163 8.56 22.57 7.80
CA ILE A 163 8.95 21.58 8.81
C ILE A 163 8.83 20.18 8.20
N THR A 164 9.97 19.52 7.97
CA THR A 164 10.00 18.11 7.59
C THR A 164 10.08 17.24 8.84
N LEU A 165 9.00 16.54 9.14
CA LEU A 165 8.93 15.53 10.19
C LEU A 165 9.56 14.23 9.69
N ARG A 166 10.23 13.52 10.60
CA ARG A 166 10.96 12.29 10.28
C ARG A 166 10.70 11.23 11.33
N ARG A 167 10.46 10.00 10.89
CA ARG A 167 10.39 8.80 11.75
C ARG A 167 11.27 7.72 11.18
N LEU A 168 11.84 6.90 12.04
CA LEU A 168 12.61 5.73 11.66
C LEU A 168 11.90 4.48 12.18
N ILE A 169 11.69 3.50 11.31
CA ILE A 169 11.28 2.15 11.65
C ILE A 169 12.48 1.27 11.33
N GLN A 170 12.97 0.54 12.33
CA GLN A 170 14.12 -0.33 12.18
C GLN A 170 13.69 -1.78 12.32
N ILE A 171 13.98 -2.60 11.32
CA ILE A 171 13.77 -4.04 11.35
C ILE A 171 15.06 -4.71 11.77
N GLN A 172 14.94 -5.63 12.73
CA GLN A 172 16.05 -6.46 13.19
C GLN A 172 15.85 -7.89 12.73
N ASP A 173 16.92 -8.68 12.62
CA ASP A 173 16.91 -10.14 12.41
C ASP A 173 15.89 -10.63 11.35
N GLY A 174 15.72 -9.86 10.26
CA GLY A 174 14.77 -10.15 9.21
C GLY A 174 15.42 -10.88 8.04
N ASP A 175 14.70 -11.82 7.45
CA ASP A 175 15.11 -12.43 6.18
C ASP A 175 15.03 -11.39 5.03
N PRO A 176 16.05 -11.31 4.14
CA PRO A 176 16.14 -10.27 3.11
C PRO A 176 14.97 -10.32 2.11
N GLU A 177 14.47 -11.50 1.75
CA GLU A 177 13.33 -11.64 0.84
C GLU A 177 12.05 -11.14 1.51
N THR A 178 11.87 -11.47 2.79
CA THR A 178 10.71 -11.05 3.58
C THR A 178 10.70 -9.53 3.80
N VAL A 179 11.88 -8.92 3.99
CA VAL A 179 12.04 -7.47 4.09
C VAL A 179 11.69 -6.79 2.75
N LYS A 180 12.15 -7.33 1.63
CA LYS A 180 11.80 -6.83 0.28
C LYS A 180 10.28 -6.91 0.04
N LEU A 181 9.65 -8.02 0.42
CA LEU A 181 8.19 -8.20 0.34
C LEU A 181 7.45 -7.15 1.19
N TRP A 182 7.93 -6.90 2.41
CA TRP A 182 7.37 -5.86 3.27
C TRP A 182 7.46 -4.47 2.63
N LEU A 183 8.63 -4.10 2.08
CA LEU A 183 8.81 -2.82 1.41
C LEU A 183 7.93 -2.69 0.16
N ALA A 184 7.80 -3.75 -0.64
CA ALA A 184 6.92 -3.78 -1.80
C ALA A 184 5.43 -3.59 -1.40
N PHE A 185 5.02 -4.22 -0.29
CA PHE A 185 3.68 -4.04 0.26
C PHE A 185 3.44 -2.58 0.71
N LEU A 186 4.42 -1.96 1.38
CA LEU A 186 4.34 -0.56 1.79
C LEU A 186 4.30 0.41 0.61
N GLN A 187 5.05 0.13 -0.45
CA GLN A 187 5.03 0.95 -1.67
C GLN A 187 3.67 0.86 -2.37
N LYS A 188 3.08 -0.34 -2.47
CA LYS A 188 1.75 -0.54 -3.06
C LYS A 188 0.65 0.20 -2.30
N HIS A 189 0.76 0.26 -0.98
CA HIS A 189 -0.23 0.88 -0.09
C HIS A 189 0.28 2.19 0.53
N GLN A 190 1.15 2.91 -0.18
CA GLN A 190 1.76 4.14 0.31
C GLN A 190 0.71 5.22 0.57
N TYR A 191 0.73 5.78 1.78
CA TYR A 191 -0.16 6.89 2.12
C TYR A 191 0.34 8.20 1.50
N HIS A 192 -0.58 9.02 1.01
CA HIS A 192 -0.24 10.27 0.34
C HIS A 192 0.52 11.25 1.27
N GLY A 193 1.44 11.99 0.69
CA GLY A 193 2.28 12.96 1.41
C GLY A 193 3.36 12.33 2.31
N VAL A 194 3.48 11.00 2.35
CA VAL A 194 4.56 10.29 3.05
C VAL A 194 5.62 9.86 2.06
N GLY A 195 6.83 10.41 2.18
CA GLY A 195 8.01 9.93 1.47
C GLY A 195 8.73 8.84 2.27
N MET A 196 9.24 7.82 1.58
CA MET A 196 9.95 6.69 2.18
C MET A 196 11.39 6.62 1.67
N LYS A 197 12.33 6.35 2.56
CA LYS A 197 13.70 5.98 2.21
C LYS A 197 14.06 4.74 3.02
N ALA A 198 14.36 3.62 2.35
CA ALA A 198 14.83 2.40 3.00
C ALA A 198 16.33 2.24 2.75
N ASN A 199 17.08 1.93 3.81
CA ASN A 199 18.43 1.37 3.70
C ASN A 199 18.34 -0.11 4.06
N ILE A 200 18.81 -0.99 3.19
CA ILE A 200 18.82 -2.45 3.40
C ILE A 200 20.28 -2.88 3.62
N PHE A 201 20.50 -3.72 4.62
CA PHE A 201 21.79 -4.29 4.97
C PHE A 201 21.72 -5.80 4.75
N ASP A 202 22.44 -6.28 3.74
CA ASP A 202 22.52 -7.70 3.41
C ASP A 202 23.92 -8.25 3.74
N PHE A 203 23.97 -9.53 4.10
CA PHE A 203 25.23 -10.25 4.33
C PHE A 203 25.61 -11.02 3.07
N GLU A 204 26.83 -10.79 2.58
CA GLU A 204 27.38 -11.52 1.45
C GLU A 204 28.71 -12.19 1.81
N LYS A 205 29.07 -13.19 1.00
CA LYS A 205 30.39 -13.84 1.08
C LYS A 205 31.43 -12.98 0.35
N LEU A 206 32.71 -13.23 0.63
CA LEU A 206 33.82 -12.46 0.04
C LEU A 206 33.91 -12.54 -1.49
N ASP A 207 33.50 -13.66 -2.09
CA ASP A 207 33.56 -13.88 -3.55
C ASP A 207 32.28 -13.39 -4.25
N VAL A 208 32.07 -12.08 -4.23
CA VAL A 208 30.84 -11.43 -4.74
C VAL A 208 30.66 -11.67 -6.24
N GLY A 209 31.74 -11.68 -7.03
CA GLY A 209 31.66 -11.84 -8.50
C GLY A 209 31.01 -13.15 -8.92
N LYS A 210 31.48 -14.28 -8.38
CA LYS A 210 30.88 -15.59 -8.69
C LYS A 210 29.45 -15.71 -8.18
N ALA A 211 29.18 -15.18 -6.98
CA ALA A 211 27.84 -15.20 -6.41
C ALA A 211 26.85 -14.40 -7.28
N MET A 212 27.26 -13.24 -7.82
CA MET A 212 26.45 -12.44 -8.73
C MET A 212 26.18 -13.15 -10.06
N ASP A 213 27.18 -13.81 -10.65
CA ASP A 213 27.00 -14.56 -11.90
C ASP A 213 26.02 -15.73 -11.75
N GLU A 214 26.12 -16.47 -10.63
CA GLU A 214 25.20 -17.56 -10.29
C GLU A 214 23.78 -17.05 -10.02
N GLN A 215 23.64 -15.92 -9.31
CA GLN A 215 22.34 -15.29 -9.06
C GLN A 215 21.71 -14.77 -10.36
N ALA A 216 22.49 -14.13 -11.23
CA ALA A 216 22.02 -13.62 -12.51
C ALA A 216 21.47 -14.74 -13.41
N GLN A 217 22.05 -15.95 -13.38
CA GLN A 217 21.51 -17.10 -14.10
C GLN A 217 20.14 -17.52 -13.57
N LYS A 218 19.96 -17.57 -12.24
CA LYS A 218 18.67 -17.91 -11.61
C LYS A 218 17.61 -16.85 -11.87
N GLU A 219 17.97 -15.58 -11.82
CA GLU A 219 17.04 -14.48 -12.03
C GLU A 219 16.58 -14.36 -13.48
N LYS A 220 17.45 -14.67 -14.45
CA LYS A 220 17.09 -14.66 -15.89
C LYS A 220 15.84 -15.49 -16.18
N GLU A 221 15.71 -16.67 -15.57
CA GLU A 221 14.54 -17.54 -15.77
C GLU A 221 13.23 -16.89 -15.30
N LEU A 222 13.23 -16.26 -14.12
CA LEU A 222 12.07 -15.54 -13.56
C LEU A 222 11.74 -14.27 -14.36
N VAL A 223 12.78 -13.56 -14.78
CA VAL A 223 12.69 -12.34 -15.56
C VAL A 223 12.07 -12.66 -16.92
N ASP A 224 12.53 -13.69 -17.63
CA ASP A 224 12.00 -14.05 -18.95
C ASP A 224 10.49 -14.34 -18.94
N GLU A 225 9.96 -14.93 -17.87
CA GLU A 225 8.51 -15.10 -17.69
C GLU A 225 7.78 -13.76 -17.55
N THR A 226 8.34 -12.85 -16.76
CA THR A 226 7.78 -11.50 -16.53
C THR A 226 7.84 -10.64 -17.78
N TRP A 227 8.91 -10.77 -18.58
CA TRP A 227 9.19 -9.98 -19.77
C TRP A 227 8.41 -10.43 -21.02
N LYS A 228 7.81 -11.63 -21.03
CA LYS A 228 6.87 -12.03 -22.11
C LYS A 228 5.71 -11.05 -22.29
N GLY A 229 5.33 -10.32 -21.23
CA GLY A 229 4.31 -9.28 -21.27
C GLY A 229 4.82 -7.91 -21.74
N PHE A 230 6.13 -7.71 -21.89
CA PHE A 230 6.73 -6.43 -22.24
C PHE A 230 6.86 -6.28 -23.77
N GLY A 231 5.97 -5.49 -24.37
CA GLY A 231 6.02 -5.19 -25.81
C GLY A 231 7.16 -4.22 -26.15
N ARG A 232 8.13 -4.67 -26.95
CA ARG A 232 9.14 -3.79 -27.58
C ARG A 232 8.68 -3.33 -28.96
N ARG A 233 9.05 -2.11 -29.34
CA ARG A 233 8.90 -1.63 -30.72
C ARG A 233 9.86 -2.42 -31.61
N LYS A 234 9.44 -2.72 -32.84
CA LYS A 234 10.29 -3.43 -33.81
C LYS A 234 11.49 -2.59 -34.26
N ASP A 235 11.36 -1.26 -34.20
CA ASP A 235 12.41 -0.31 -34.58
C ASP A 235 13.31 0.07 -33.40
N ALA A 236 13.27 -0.69 -32.29
CA ALA A 236 14.11 -0.41 -31.14
C ALA A 236 15.59 -0.72 -31.47
N PRO A 237 16.54 0.13 -31.03
CA PRO A 237 17.95 -0.11 -31.27
C PRO A 237 18.39 -1.41 -30.61
N GLU A 238 19.03 -2.29 -31.39
CA GLU A 238 19.54 -3.59 -30.93
C GLU A 238 20.99 -3.50 -30.43
N GLN A 239 21.69 -2.41 -30.75
CA GLN A 239 23.09 -2.22 -30.36
C GLN A 239 23.20 -1.95 -28.85
N PRO A 240 24.13 -2.63 -28.15
CA PRO A 240 24.26 -2.52 -26.70
C PRO A 240 24.64 -1.11 -26.25
N ASP A 241 25.45 -0.39 -27.04
CA ASP A 241 25.93 0.95 -26.70
C ASP A 241 24.80 1.99 -26.74
N GLU A 242 23.97 1.96 -27.78
CA GLU A 242 22.78 2.82 -27.90
C GLU A 242 21.75 2.51 -26.80
N LEU A 243 21.59 1.23 -26.44
CA LEU A 243 20.74 0.82 -25.33
C LEU A 243 21.27 1.33 -23.98
N LEU A 244 22.58 1.30 -23.76
CA LEU A 244 23.21 1.84 -22.56
C LEU A 244 23.03 3.36 -22.47
N GLU A 245 23.14 4.08 -23.59
CA GLU A 245 22.87 5.51 -23.64
C GLU A 245 21.41 5.83 -23.26
N ILE A 246 20.45 5.07 -23.78
CA ILE A 246 19.03 5.22 -23.42
C ILE A 246 18.81 4.94 -21.93
N ILE A 247 19.37 3.84 -21.42
CA ILE A 247 19.29 3.45 -20.00
C ILE A 247 19.89 4.51 -19.09
N ASN A 248 20.95 5.19 -19.52
CA ASN A 248 21.59 6.25 -18.75
C ASN A 248 20.84 7.60 -18.86
N ALA A 249 20.22 7.89 -20.00
CA ALA A 249 19.47 9.13 -20.22
C ALA A 249 18.10 9.14 -19.55
N GLU A 250 17.40 8.01 -19.49
CA GLU A 250 16.04 7.91 -18.95
C GLU A 250 15.89 8.25 -17.45
N PRO A 251 16.77 7.79 -16.54
CA PRO A 251 16.71 8.11 -15.12
C PRO A 251 16.83 9.62 -14.87
N VAL A 252 17.67 10.31 -15.65
CA VAL A 252 17.86 11.77 -15.56
C VAL A 252 16.58 12.50 -15.95
N ARG A 253 15.91 12.05 -17.02
CA ARG A 253 14.63 12.61 -17.46
C ARG A 253 13.51 12.35 -16.45
N LYS A 254 13.41 11.12 -15.93
CA LYS A 254 12.38 10.71 -14.95
C LYS A 254 12.59 11.35 -13.58
N ALA A 255 13.83 11.59 -13.17
CA ALA A 255 14.17 12.29 -11.92
C ALA A 255 13.87 13.80 -11.96
N GLY A 256 13.53 14.36 -13.13
CA GLY A 256 13.18 15.77 -13.27
C GLY A 256 14.37 16.73 -13.08
N THR A 257 15.60 16.23 -13.08
CA THR A 257 16.82 17.04 -12.97
C THR A 257 17.06 17.92 -14.20
N ASP A 258 16.31 17.67 -15.28
CA ASP A 258 16.30 18.41 -16.54
C ASP A 258 15.10 19.39 -16.64
N MET A 259 14.63 19.94 -15.52
CA MET A 259 13.85 21.18 -15.59
C MET A 259 14.82 22.33 -15.90
N PRO A 260 14.65 23.07 -17.01
CA PRO A 260 15.47 24.23 -17.33
C PRO A 260 15.09 25.40 -16.43
N MET A 261 15.34 25.29 -15.13
CA MET A 261 15.41 26.43 -14.21
C MET A 261 16.78 27.09 -14.36
N GLY A 262 17.14 27.50 -15.59
CA GLY A 262 18.43 28.15 -15.82
C GLY A 262 18.88 28.40 -17.27
N ARG A 263 18.31 27.74 -18.29
CA ARG A 263 18.57 28.14 -19.68
C ARG A 263 17.51 29.13 -20.16
N THR A 264 17.72 30.40 -19.83
CA THR A 264 17.07 31.49 -20.57
C THR A 264 17.53 31.45 -22.02
N ALA A 265 16.63 31.77 -22.96
CA ALA A 265 16.82 31.72 -24.41
C ALA A 265 17.92 32.66 -24.98
N TRP A 266 18.77 33.23 -24.11
CA TRP A 266 19.85 34.16 -24.42
C TRP A 266 21.25 33.52 -24.36
N ASP A 267 21.37 32.26 -23.92
CA ASP A 267 22.62 31.51 -24.04
C ASP A 267 22.60 30.68 -25.34
N LYS A 268 22.98 31.33 -26.44
CA LYS A 268 23.44 30.71 -27.68
C LYS A 268 24.83 31.25 -28.01
#